data_AF-A0A2V7CU18-F1
#
_entry.id   AF-A0A2V7CU18-F1
#
_cell.length_a   1.000
_cell.length_b   1.000
_cell.length_c   1.000
_cell.angle_alpha   90.00
_cell.angle_beta   90.00
_cell.angle_gamma   90.00
#
_symmetry.space_group_name_H-M   'P 1'
#
loop_
_entity.id
_entity.type
_entity.pdbx_description
1 polymer ?
#
loop_
_entity_poly.entity_id
_entity_poly.type
_entity_poly.pdbx_seq_one_letter_code
_entity_poly.pdbx_strand_id
1 'polypeptide(L)'
;MHGPRLFAAIGLVRQARPGGFCPACRVLMKARDARHELAKPMVAALIVLAVAAVAWAAMVQQSRSMAGMAGMDMGLGPIESFAATWVVMMAAMMLPSAIPVVLEFARTAERRRGWQVATGVLAVTYLGVWLMFGVVCYAIYTAASMPWPNQASVVGVALALAGVYSVSPIKRASQARCRELCALHGPLPFNLMRSAAVAGARYGLSCLGCSAALMVAMVLLGMSNLWWAVILGIVVLIYKFAPPLRMRYELILSAVLVALGVAYLTMA
;
A
#
# COMPACT_ATOMS: atom_id res chain seq x y z
N MET A 1 -31.72 48.30 61.04
CA MET A 1 -32.36 47.18 60.31
C MET A 1 -31.31 46.56 59.38
N HIS A 2 -30.59 45.56 59.88
CA HIS A 2 -29.52 44.82 59.19
C HIS A 2 -30.00 43.38 58.97
N GLY A 3 -30.07 42.89 57.73
CA GLY A 3 -30.34 41.48 57.46
C GLY A 3 -31.08 41.24 56.15
N PRO A 4 -30.34 41.21 55.02
CA PRO A 4 -30.38 39.97 54.23
C PRO A 4 -29.02 39.56 53.62
N ARG A 5 -27.88 40.01 54.17
CA ARG A 5 -26.54 39.68 53.64
C ARG A 5 -25.88 38.42 54.22
N LEU A 6 -26.52 37.69 55.13
CA LEU A 6 -25.93 36.52 55.80
C LEU A 6 -26.14 35.18 55.08
N PHE A 7 -27.08 35.09 54.13
CA PHE A 7 -27.36 33.82 53.42
C PHE A 7 -26.49 33.59 52.17
N ALA A 8 -25.69 34.57 51.74
CA ALA A 8 -24.77 34.39 50.61
C ALA A 8 -23.44 33.69 50.99
N ALA A 9 -23.15 33.53 52.29
CA ALA A 9 -21.89 32.99 52.80
C ALA A 9 -21.85 31.45 52.91
N ILE A 10 -22.99 30.77 52.77
CA ILE A 10 -23.11 29.31 53.02
C ILE A 10 -22.78 28.47 51.76
N GLY A 11 -22.45 29.07 50.61
CA GLY A 11 -21.95 28.33 49.45
C GLY A 11 -22.94 27.30 48.86
N LEU A 12 -24.23 27.34 49.24
CA LEU A 12 -25.26 26.41 48.77
C LEU A 12 -26.00 26.86 47.51
N VAL A 13 -25.68 28.04 46.97
CA VAL A 13 -26.21 28.48 45.67
C VAL A 13 -25.04 28.63 44.71
N ARG A 14 -24.72 27.53 44.01
CA ARG A 14 -23.97 27.61 42.75
C ARG A 14 -24.77 28.53 41.83
N GLN A 15 -24.26 29.74 41.60
CA GLN A 15 -24.71 30.56 40.48
C GLN A 15 -24.57 29.71 39.20
N ALA A 16 -25.71 29.22 38.71
CA ALA A 16 -25.80 28.63 37.39
C ALA A 16 -25.40 29.71 36.39
N ARG A 17 -24.16 29.62 35.87
CA ARG A 17 -23.71 30.53 34.83
C ARG A 17 -24.63 30.39 33.62
N PRO A 18 -25.13 31.50 33.05
CA PRO A 18 -25.94 31.48 31.85
C PRO A 18 -25.02 31.14 30.67
N GLY A 19 -25.34 30.03 29.99
CA GLY A 19 -24.55 29.51 28.87
C GLY A 19 -24.79 28.02 28.70
N GLY A 20 -26.04 27.65 28.41
CA GLY A 20 -26.52 26.27 28.34
C GLY A 20 -25.84 25.45 27.25
N PHE A 21 -24.78 24.74 27.60
CA PHE A 21 -24.33 23.57 26.86
C PHE A 21 -24.52 22.34 27.74
N CYS A 22 -25.56 21.56 27.44
CA CYS A 22 -25.82 20.30 28.14
C CYS A 22 -24.57 19.40 28.08
N PRO A 23 -24.08 18.84 29.21
CA PRO A 23 -22.91 17.97 29.20
C PRO A 23 -23.10 16.75 28.28
N ALA A 24 -24.32 16.23 28.16
CA ALA A 24 -24.64 15.19 27.17
C ALA A 24 -24.49 15.70 25.73
N CYS A 25 -24.92 16.93 25.42
CA CYS A 25 -24.70 17.55 24.11
C CYS A 25 -23.22 17.77 23.79
N ARG A 26 -22.39 18.12 24.78
CA ARG A 26 -20.93 18.21 24.60
C ARG A 26 -20.32 16.86 24.24
N VAL A 27 -20.74 15.79 24.91
CA VAL A 27 -20.26 14.42 24.62
C VAL A 27 -20.74 13.97 23.24
N LEU A 28 -22.00 14.22 22.89
CA LEU A 28 -22.58 13.87 21.59
C LEU A 28 -21.93 14.63 20.44
N MET A 29 -21.64 15.92 20.61
CA MET A 29 -20.89 16.72 19.63
C MET A 29 -19.44 16.26 19.53
N LYS A 30 -18.75 16.00 20.63
CA LYS A 30 -17.38 15.46 20.60
C LYS A 30 -17.34 14.09 19.91
N ALA A 31 -18.34 13.24 20.12
CA ALA A 31 -18.47 11.96 19.42
C ALA A 31 -18.82 12.13 17.93
N ARG A 32 -19.67 13.13 17.59
CA ARG A 32 -20.00 13.47 16.20
C ARG A 32 -18.80 14.03 15.45
N ASP A 33 -18.06 14.95 16.06
CA ASP A 33 -16.83 15.51 15.52
C ASP A 33 -15.77 14.41 15.36
N ALA A 34 -15.58 13.55 16.37
CA ALA A 34 -14.69 12.40 16.25
C ALA A 34 -15.10 11.46 15.10
N ARG A 35 -16.40 11.18 14.92
CA ARG A 35 -16.89 10.38 13.78
C ARG A 35 -16.70 11.09 12.45
N HIS A 36 -16.85 12.42 12.41
CA HIS A 36 -16.69 13.21 11.19
C HIS A 36 -15.22 13.38 10.78
N GLU A 37 -14.32 13.50 11.75
CA GLU A 37 -12.86 13.44 11.59
C GLU A 37 -12.43 12.01 11.20
N LEU A 38 -13.14 10.97 11.64
CA LEU A 38 -12.87 9.61 11.16
C LEU A 38 -13.41 9.34 9.74
N ALA A 39 -14.48 10.02 9.33
CA ALA A 39 -15.12 9.81 8.04
C ALA A 39 -14.27 10.31 6.86
N LYS A 40 -13.59 11.45 6.99
CA LYS A 40 -12.74 12.02 5.94
C LYS A 40 -11.57 11.09 5.51
N PRO A 41 -10.73 10.56 6.41
CA PRO A 41 -9.67 9.61 6.03
C PRO A 41 -10.25 8.29 5.49
N MET A 42 -11.41 7.84 5.99
CA MET A 42 -12.09 6.67 5.41
C MET A 42 -12.49 6.88 3.95
N VAL A 43 -12.97 8.07 3.58
CA VAL A 43 -13.26 8.41 2.17
C VAL A 43 -12.00 8.28 1.32
N ALA A 44 -10.85 8.76 1.80
CA ALA A 44 -9.60 8.63 1.05
C ALA A 44 -9.18 7.15 0.85
N ALA A 45 -9.33 6.31 1.88
CA ALA A 45 -9.09 4.87 1.77
C ALA A 45 -10.07 4.19 0.81
N LEU A 46 -11.34 4.57 0.83
CA LEU A 46 -12.35 4.07 -0.10
C LEU A 46 -12.04 4.47 -1.54
N ILE A 47 -11.57 5.69 -1.78
CA ILE A 47 -11.12 6.13 -3.11
C ILE A 47 -9.95 5.27 -3.59
N VAL A 48 -8.96 5.01 -2.72
CA VAL A 48 -7.83 4.13 -3.06
C VAL A 48 -8.30 2.70 -3.40
N LEU A 49 -9.25 2.16 -2.62
CA LEU A 49 -9.85 0.85 -2.91
C LEU A 49 -10.63 0.83 -4.22
N ALA A 50 -11.40 1.89 -4.51
CA ALA A 50 -12.13 2.02 -5.76
C ALA A 50 -11.18 2.06 -6.96
N VAL A 51 -10.08 2.83 -6.86
CA VAL A 51 -9.04 2.87 -7.89
C VAL A 51 -8.40 1.49 -8.07
N ALA A 52 -8.09 0.79 -7.00
CA ALA A 52 -7.53 -0.57 -7.07
C ALA A 52 -8.53 -1.57 -7.70
N ALA A 53 -9.82 -1.46 -7.38
CA ALA A 53 -10.87 -2.29 -7.97
C ALA A 53 -11.04 -2.04 -9.47
N VAL A 54 -11.01 -0.77 -9.90
CA VAL A 54 -11.01 -0.40 -11.32
C VAL A 54 -9.77 -0.94 -12.04
N ALA A 55 -8.60 -0.86 -11.41
CA ALA A 55 -7.36 -1.42 -11.96
C ALA A 55 -7.42 -2.95 -12.11
N TRP A 56 -8.02 -3.66 -11.15
CA TRP A 56 -8.30 -5.10 -11.26
C TRP A 56 -9.25 -5.41 -12.41
N ALA A 57 -10.34 -4.66 -12.55
CA ALA A 57 -11.29 -4.83 -13.65
C ALA A 57 -10.61 -4.62 -15.01
N ALA A 58 -9.76 -3.60 -15.13
CA ALA A 58 -8.96 -3.36 -16.32
C ALA A 58 -8.01 -4.53 -16.64
N MET A 59 -7.30 -5.07 -15.66
CA MET A 59 -6.45 -6.26 -15.85
C MET A 59 -7.25 -7.48 -16.31
N VAL A 60 -8.41 -7.75 -15.69
CA VAL A 60 -9.29 -8.86 -16.09
C VAL A 60 -9.77 -8.67 -17.52
N GLN A 61 -10.18 -7.46 -17.90
CA GLN A 61 -10.60 -7.17 -19.26
C GLN A 61 -9.46 -7.36 -20.27
N GLN A 62 -8.26 -6.86 -19.95
CA GLN A 62 -7.08 -7.02 -20.80
C GLN A 62 -6.71 -8.49 -20.97
N SER A 63 -6.73 -9.29 -19.90
CA SER A 63 -6.48 -10.74 -19.97
C SER A 63 -7.51 -11.47 -20.84
N ARG A 64 -8.80 -11.10 -20.77
CA ARG A 64 -9.86 -11.68 -21.60
C ARG A 64 -9.68 -11.33 -23.07
N SER A 65 -9.26 -10.11 -23.38
CA SER A 65 -8.96 -9.68 -24.75
C SER A 65 -7.74 -10.42 -25.33
N MET A 66 -6.76 -10.75 -24.50
CA MET A 66 -5.56 -11.48 -24.91
C MET A 66 -5.73 -13.01 -24.93
N ALA A 67 -6.71 -13.55 -24.20
CA ALA A 67 -7.06 -14.98 -24.26
C ALA A 67 -7.51 -15.43 -25.66
N GLY A 68 -8.06 -14.52 -26.47
CA GLY A 68 -8.38 -14.77 -27.88
C GLY A 68 -7.17 -14.79 -28.83
N MET A 69 -5.99 -14.40 -28.35
CA MET A 69 -4.72 -14.34 -29.10
C MET A 69 -3.65 -15.27 -28.48
N ALA A 70 -4.08 -16.32 -27.78
CA ALA A 70 -3.18 -17.27 -27.14
C ALA A 70 -2.36 -18.05 -28.20
N GLY A 71 -1.07 -17.74 -28.32
CA GLY A 71 -0.15 -18.42 -29.25
C GLY A 71 0.85 -17.51 -29.99
N MET A 72 0.72 -16.19 -29.91
CA MET A 72 1.75 -15.26 -30.40
C MET A 72 2.72 -14.92 -29.27
N ASP A 73 4.03 -15.07 -29.52
CA ASP A 73 5.11 -14.63 -28.63
C ASP A 73 5.10 -13.10 -28.52
N MET A 74 4.28 -12.60 -27.60
CA MET A 74 4.25 -11.20 -27.24
C MET A 74 5.43 -10.94 -26.29
N GLY A 75 6.55 -10.48 -26.85
CA GLY A 75 7.57 -9.79 -26.06
C GLY A 75 6.96 -8.62 -25.28
N LEU A 76 7.74 -7.97 -24.40
CA LEU A 76 7.26 -6.89 -23.53
C LEU A 76 6.64 -5.67 -24.26
N GLY A 77 6.72 -5.63 -25.59
CA GLY A 77 6.18 -4.56 -26.42
C GLY A 77 6.96 -3.25 -26.26
N PRO A 78 6.48 -2.16 -26.88
CA PRO A 78 7.01 -0.83 -26.66
C PRO A 78 6.94 -0.44 -25.18
N ILE A 79 7.95 0.29 -24.71
CA ILE A 79 8.08 0.72 -23.30
C ILE A 79 6.83 1.45 -22.77
N GLU A 80 6.12 2.18 -23.62
CA GLU A 80 4.89 2.89 -23.26
C GLU A 80 3.77 1.92 -22.85
N SER A 81 3.57 0.88 -23.66
CA SER A 81 2.56 -0.16 -23.41
C SER A 81 2.91 -1.00 -22.18
N PHE A 82 4.20 -1.29 -22.00
CA PHE A 82 4.74 -1.94 -20.81
C PHE A 82 4.48 -1.08 -19.58
N ALA A 83 4.86 0.19 -19.60
CA ALA A 83 4.74 1.11 -18.47
C ALA A 83 3.28 1.29 -18.04
N ALA A 84 2.36 1.43 -19.00
CA ALA A 84 0.93 1.52 -18.73
C ALA A 84 0.40 0.26 -18.05
N THR A 85 0.69 -0.92 -18.63
CA THR A 85 0.24 -2.21 -18.09
C THR A 85 0.86 -2.47 -16.70
N TRP A 86 2.15 -2.16 -16.54
CA TRP A 86 2.87 -2.26 -15.29
C TRP A 86 2.25 -1.39 -14.19
N VAL A 87 1.96 -0.12 -14.48
CA VAL A 87 1.36 0.79 -13.51
C VAL A 87 -0.04 0.35 -13.12
N VAL A 88 -0.86 -0.11 -14.07
CA VAL A 88 -2.21 -0.65 -13.78
C VAL A 88 -2.11 -1.88 -12.87
N MET A 89 -1.20 -2.79 -13.17
CA MET A 89 -0.96 -3.98 -12.37
C MET A 89 -0.47 -3.64 -10.95
N MET A 90 0.48 -2.71 -10.82
CA MET A 90 0.94 -2.22 -9.53
C MET A 90 -0.16 -1.48 -8.77
N ALA A 91 -1.00 -0.70 -9.45
CA ALA A 91 -2.17 -0.07 -8.82
C ALA A 91 -3.18 -1.11 -8.30
N ALA A 92 -3.39 -2.21 -9.01
CA ALA A 92 -4.29 -3.28 -8.58
C ALA A 92 -3.77 -4.01 -7.33
N MET A 93 -2.47 -4.33 -7.30
CA MET A 93 -1.89 -5.22 -6.28
C MET A 93 -1.32 -4.46 -5.08
N MET A 94 -0.68 -3.32 -5.33
CA MET A 94 0.17 -2.63 -4.36
C MET A 94 -0.52 -1.43 -3.72
N LEU A 95 -1.44 -0.76 -4.42
CA LEU A 95 -2.20 0.37 -3.86
C LEU A 95 -3.04 0.02 -2.62
N PRO A 96 -3.71 -1.16 -2.53
CA PRO A 96 -4.40 -1.57 -1.29
C PRO A 96 -3.47 -1.63 -0.08
N SER A 97 -2.21 -1.97 -0.31
CA SER A 97 -1.23 -2.07 0.76
C SER A 97 -0.87 -0.71 1.36
N ALA A 98 -1.05 0.39 0.63
CA ALA A 98 -0.78 1.76 1.07
C ALA A 98 -1.92 2.37 1.91
N ILE A 99 -3.06 1.70 2.04
CA ILE A 99 -4.23 2.19 2.79
C ILE A 99 -3.89 2.64 4.22
N PRO A 100 -3.11 1.90 5.04
CA PRO A 100 -2.80 2.34 6.40
C PRO A 100 -2.05 3.69 6.43
N VAL A 101 -1.08 3.87 5.53
CA VAL A 101 -0.34 5.14 5.41
C VAL A 101 -1.24 6.26 4.91
N VAL A 102 -2.11 5.97 3.93
CA VAL A 102 -3.09 6.94 3.42
C VAL A 102 -4.04 7.40 4.52
N LEU A 103 -4.51 6.48 5.38
CA LEU A 103 -5.36 6.79 6.51
C LEU A 103 -4.65 7.70 7.52
N GLU A 104 -3.44 7.35 7.94
CA GLU A 104 -2.69 8.15 8.92
C GLU A 104 -2.27 9.51 8.34
N PHE A 105 -1.87 9.56 7.08
CA PHE A 105 -1.58 10.81 6.39
C PHE A 105 -2.82 11.70 6.31
N ALA A 106 -3.96 11.14 5.89
CA ALA A 106 -5.22 11.87 5.79
C ALA A 106 -5.69 12.37 7.17
N ARG A 107 -5.60 11.56 8.23
CA ARG A 107 -5.90 11.98 9.61
C ARG A 107 -5.04 13.17 10.05
N THR A 108 -3.75 13.14 9.72
CA THR A 108 -2.83 14.23 10.08
C THR A 108 -3.05 15.48 9.23
N ALA A 109 -3.48 15.31 7.98
CA ALA A 109 -3.62 16.38 7.00
C ALA A 109 -5.01 17.00 6.91
N GLU A 110 -6.08 16.34 7.39
CA GLU A 110 -7.48 16.72 7.11
C GLU A 110 -7.88 18.13 7.56
N ARG A 111 -7.14 18.70 8.53
CA ARG A 111 -7.34 20.06 9.02
C ARG A 111 -6.66 21.12 8.14
N ARG A 112 -5.85 20.71 7.17
CA ARG A 112 -5.16 21.60 6.22
C ARG A 112 -5.91 21.65 4.89
N ARG A 113 -6.00 22.84 4.31
CA ARG A 113 -6.57 23.04 2.97
C ARG A 113 -5.73 22.26 1.93
N GLY A 114 -6.40 21.55 1.03
CA GLY A 114 -5.74 20.78 -0.04
C GLY A 114 -5.27 19.38 0.36
N TRP A 115 -5.68 18.86 1.52
CA TRP A 115 -5.31 17.51 1.98
C TRP A 115 -5.71 16.40 1.00
N GLN A 116 -6.84 16.54 0.30
CA GLN A 116 -7.28 15.57 -0.73
C GLN A 116 -6.27 15.46 -1.86
N VAL A 117 -5.80 16.59 -2.37
CA VAL A 117 -4.78 16.66 -3.43
C VAL A 117 -3.46 16.08 -2.92
N ALA A 118 -3.09 16.39 -1.68
CA ALA A 118 -1.88 15.85 -1.06
C ALA A 118 -1.93 14.32 -0.92
N THR A 119 -3.06 13.75 -0.51
CA THR A 119 -3.25 12.29 -0.49
C THR A 119 -3.12 11.69 -1.89
N GLY A 120 -3.62 12.38 -2.93
CA GLY A 120 -3.38 12.01 -4.33
C GLY A 120 -1.90 12.01 -4.69
N VAL A 121 -1.15 13.06 -4.31
CA VAL A 121 0.30 13.14 -4.51
C VAL A 121 1.04 12.00 -3.83
N LEU A 122 0.62 11.59 -2.63
CA LEU A 122 1.18 10.42 -1.94
C LEU A 122 0.98 9.15 -2.78
N ALA A 123 -0.22 8.89 -3.29
CA ALA A 123 -0.50 7.74 -4.13
C ALA A 123 0.26 7.78 -5.47
N VAL A 124 0.34 8.95 -6.11
CA VAL A 124 1.07 9.14 -7.37
C VAL A 124 2.57 8.93 -7.19
N THR A 125 3.17 9.48 -6.14
CA THR A 125 4.60 9.27 -5.86
C THR A 125 4.91 7.82 -5.50
N TYR A 126 4.00 7.14 -4.77
CA TYR A 126 4.09 5.72 -4.53
C TYR A 126 4.10 4.89 -5.83
N LEU A 127 3.15 5.15 -6.73
CA LEU A 127 3.11 4.51 -8.05
C LEU A 127 4.29 4.89 -8.93
N GLY A 128 4.81 6.12 -8.82
CA GLY A 128 6.00 6.57 -9.53
C GLY A 128 7.24 5.78 -9.15
N VAL A 129 7.40 5.44 -7.86
CA VAL A 129 8.48 4.55 -7.40
C VAL A 129 8.35 3.15 -8.01
N TRP A 130 7.12 2.62 -8.09
CA TRP A 130 6.84 1.35 -8.77
C TRP A 130 7.09 1.39 -10.27
N LEU A 131 6.74 2.50 -10.93
CA LEU A 131 7.01 2.71 -12.35
C LEU A 131 8.51 2.73 -12.62
N MET A 132 9.29 3.47 -11.82
CA MET A 132 10.75 3.49 -11.92
C MET A 132 11.35 2.09 -11.82
N PHE A 133 10.87 1.28 -10.87
CA PHE A 133 11.29 -0.11 -10.75
C PHE A 133 10.94 -0.94 -12.00
N GLY A 134 9.71 -0.79 -12.53
CA GLY A 134 9.31 -1.45 -13.78
C GLY A 134 10.18 -1.07 -14.97
N VAL A 135 10.51 0.22 -15.12
CA VAL A 135 11.41 0.71 -16.19
C VAL A 135 12.80 0.10 -16.06
N VAL A 136 13.34 0.00 -14.84
CA VAL A 136 14.62 -0.70 -14.60
C VAL A 136 14.53 -2.17 -15.01
N CYS A 137 13.44 -2.86 -14.65
CA CYS A 137 13.22 -4.24 -15.07
C CYS A 137 13.12 -4.38 -16.59
N TYR A 138 12.42 -3.48 -17.27
CA TYR A 138 12.33 -3.46 -18.74
C TYR A 138 13.69 -3.23 -19.40
N ALA A 139 14.48 -2.28 -18.89
CA ALA A 139 15.82 -2.01 -19.38
C ALA A 139 16.74 -3.24 -19.23
N ILE A 140 16.66 -3.94 -18.10
CA ILE A 140 17.42 -5.18 -17.88
C ILE A 140 16.95 -6.28 -18.83
N TYR A 141 15.63 -6.46 -18.99
CA TYR A 141 15.06 -7.48 -19.87
C TYR A 141 15.51 -7.29 -21.32
N THR A 142 15.46 -6.05 -21.81
CA THR A 142 15.88 -5.69 -23.17
C THR A 142 17.39 -5.78 -23.35
N ALA A 143 18.19 -5.27 -22.40
CA ALA A 143 19.65 -5.36 -22.45
C ALA A 143 20.16 -6.80 -22.40
N ALA A 144 19.49 -7.68 -21.65
CA ALA A 144 19.80 -9.10 -21.56
C ALA A 144 19.31 -9.92 -22.77
N SER A 145 18.63 -9.31 -23.75
CA SER A 145 18.05 -9.98 -24.92
C SER A 145 17.16 -11.17 -24.54
N MET A 146 16.33 -10.99 -23.50
CA MET A 146 15.38 -11.99 -23.01
C MET A 146 14.14 -12.04 -23.96
N PRO A 147 13.49 -13.19 -24.17
CA PRO A 147 13.62 -14.50 -23.50
C PRO A 147 14.85 -15.30 -23.94
N TRP A 148 15.52 -15.94 -22.96
CA TRP A 148 16.54 -16.95 -23.23
C TRP A 148 15.89 -18.30 -23.54
N PRO A 149 16.56 -19.19 -24.30
CA PRO A 149 16.05 -20.53 -24.60
C PRO A 149 15.76 -21.37 -23.33
N ASN A 150 16.30 -20.99 -22.17
CA ASN A 150 16.19 -21.71 -20.90
C ASN A 150 15.25 -20.98 -19.92
N GLN A 151 14.22 -20.29 -20.42
CA GLN A 151 13.41 -19.35 -19.62
C GLN A 151 12.80 -19.99 -18.37
N ALA A 152 12.36 -21.25 -18.46
CA ALA A 152 11.80 -21.97 -17.32
C ALA A 152 12.85 -22.19 -16.19
N SER A 153 14.12 -22.44 -16.54
CA SER A 153 15.21 -22.54 -15.57
C SER A 153 15.53 -21.19 -14.91
N VAL A 154 15.53 -20.10 -15.68
CA VAL A 154 15.77 -18.73 -15.19
C VAL A 154 14.67 -18.31 -14.21
N VAL A 155 13.43 -18.62 -14.56
CA VAL A 155 12.25 -18.38 -13.71
C VAL A 155 12.37 -19.17 -12.41
N GLY A 156 12.71 -20.46 -12.47
CA GLY A 156 12.89 -21.29 -11.29
C GLY A 156 13.99 -20.79 -10.35
N VAL A 157 15.14 -20.36 -10.90
CA VAL A 157 16.23 -19.73 -10.12
C VAL A 157 15.75 -18.43 -9.48
N ALA A 158 15.03 -17.58 -10.20
CA ALA A 158 14.52 -16.33 -9.65
C ALA A 158 13.49 -16.54 -8.53
N LEU A 159 12.60 -17.53 -8.66
CA LEU A 159 11.68 -17.96 -7.60
C LEU A 159 12.44 -18.49 -6.38
N ALA A 160 13.46 -19.30 -6.58
CA ALA A 160 14.31 -19.81 -5.50
C ALA A 160 15.04 -18.66 -4.77
N LEU A 161 15.64 -17.73 -5.52
CA LEU A 161 16.27 -16.54 -4.97
C LEU A 161 15.26 -15.62 -4.26
N ALA A 162 14.02 -15.52 -4.75
CA ALA A 162 12.96 -14.80 -4.07
C ALA A 162 12.56 -15.46 -2.75
N GLY A 163 12.55 -16.79 -2.69
CA GLY A 163 12.43 -17.56 -1.46
C GLY A 163 13.55 -17.25 -0.48
N VAL A 164 14.81 -17.30 -0.90
CA VAL A 164 15.97 -16.95 -0.06
C VAL A 164 15.91 -15.50 0.40
N TYR A 165 15.53 -14.58 -0.49
CA TYR A 165 15.32 -13.16 -0.15
C TYR A 165 14.22 -12.98 0.90
N SER A 166 13.22 -13.87 0.91
CA SER A 166 12.08 -13.76 1.82
C SER A 166 12.44 -13.93 3.30
N VAL A 167 13.60 -14.51 3.61
CA VAL A 167 14.17 -14.63 4.97
C VAL A 167 15.33 -13.67 5.23
N SER A 168 15.71 -12.84 4.25
CA SER A 168 16.86 -11.91 4.35
C SER A 168 16.65 -10.82 5.41
N PRO A 169 17.72 -10.42 6.14
CA PRO A 169 17.67 -9.29 7.08
C PRO A 169 17.28 -7.97 6.40
N ILE A 170 17.60 -7.80 5.10
CA ILE A 170 17.26 -6.61 4.32
C ILE A 170 15.74 -6.47 4.18
N LYS A 171 15.04 -7.57 3.91
CA LYS A 171 13.58 -7.59 3.83
C LYS A 171 12.96 -7.24 5.18
N ARG A 172 13.47 -7.82 6.27
CA ARG A 172 12.96 -7.56 7.63
C ARG A 172 13.14 -6.10 8.05
N ALA A 173 14.30 -5.51 7.76
CA ALA A 173 14.54 -4.09 8.01
C ALA A 173 13.57 -3.20 7.20
N SER A 174 13.33 -3.54 5.93
CA SER A 174 12.39 -2.82 5.07
C SER A 174 10.93 -2.95 5.54
N GLN A 175 10.55 -4.13 6.04
CA GLN A 175 9.22 -4.39 6.60
C GLN A 175 9.00 -3.67 7.93
N ALA A 176 10.01 -3.63 8.81
CA ALA A 176 9.98 -2.83 10.04
C ALA A 176 9.75 -1.35 9.72
N ARG A 177 10.50 -0.81 8.75
CA ARG A 177 10.34 0.57 8.29
C ARG A 177 8.98 0.84 7.64
N CYS A 178 8.44 -0.10 6.86
CA CYS A 178 7.08 0.00 6.33
C CYS A 178 6.04 0.12 7.46
N ARG A 179 6.18 -0.69 8.52
CA ARG A 179 5.26 -0.67 9.66
C ARG A 179 5.37 0.61 10.48
N GLU A 180 6.59 1.10 10.69
CA GLU A 180 6.83 2.39 11.34
C GLU A 180 6.21 3.55 10.55
N LEU A 181 6.35 3.54 9.22
CA LEU A 181 5.71 4.52 8.33
C LEU A 181 4.18 4.37 8.26
N CYS A 182 3.63 3.17 8.43
CA CYS A 182 2.18 2.96 8.60
C CYS A 182 1.67 3.47 9.95
N ALA A 183 2.53 3.49 10.97
CA ALA A 183 2.24 4.01 12.30
C ALA A 183 2.74 5.45 12.46
N LEU A 184 2.81 6.23 11.37
CA LEU A 184 3.34 7.59 11.41
C LEU A 184 2.50 8.47 12.34
N HIS A 185 3.02 8.78 13.51
CA HIS A 185 2.42 9.70 14.48
C HIS A 185 3.30 10.95 14.56
N GLY A 186 2.82 12.09 14.05
CA GLY A 186 3.52 13.34 14.25
C GLY A 186 3.18 14.45 13.27
N PRO A 187 3.61 15.69 13.56
CA PRO A 187 3.40 16.83 12.68
C PRO A 187 4.15 16.64 11.35
N LEU A 188 3.51 17.03 10.25
CA LEU A 188 4.11 17.04 8.92
C LEU A 188 5.30 18.04 8.89
N PRO A 189 6.54 17.57 8.66
CA PRO A 189 7.74 18.40 8.81
C PRO A 189 7.93 19.42 7.67
N PHE A 190 7.25 19.24 6.54
CA PHE A 190 7.34 20.12 5.38
C PHE A 190 5.98 20.73 5.04
N ASN A 191 5.95 21.50 3.93
CA ASN A 191 4.67 21.84 3.29
C ASN A 191 3.87 20.56 2.97
N LEU A 192 2.55 20.69 2.84
CA LEU A 192 1.66 19.55 2.76
C LEU A 192 1.93 18.65 1.55
N MET A 193 2.21 19.24 0.38
CA MET A 193 2.48 18.50 -0.87
C MET A 193 3.84 17.78 -0.84
N ARG A 194 4.88 18.45 -0.34
CA ARG A 194 6.21 17.86 -0.18
C ARG A 194 6.18 16.75 0.86
N SER A 195 5.44 16.92 1.95
CA SER A 195 5.26 15.88 2.95
C SER A 195 4.56 14.65 2.37
N ALA A 196 3.52 14.85 1.55
CA ALA A 196 2.87 13.76 0.81
C ALA A 196 3.84 13.03 -0.12
N ALA A 197 4.58 13.78 -0.95
CA ALA A 197 5.53 13.22 -1.90
C ALA A 197 6.64 12.43 -1.20
N VAL A 198 7.20 12.98 -0.12
CA VAL A 198 8.25 12.32 0.67
C VAL A 198 7.70 11.08 1.39
N ALA A 199 6.50 11.15 1.95
CA ALA A 199 5.85 10.00 2.58
C ALA A 199 5.59 8.88 1.57
N GLY A 200 5.01 9.20 0.42
CA GLY A 200 4.76 8.26 -0.67
C GLY A 200 6.04 7.63 -1.21
N ALA A 201 7.09 8.42 -1.42
CA ALA A 201 8.39 7.91 -1.90
C ALA A 201 9.09 7.02 -0.86
N ARG A 202 9.16 7.43 0.41
CA ARG A 202 9.76 6.63 1.49
C ARG A 202 9.02 5.31 1.70
N TYR A 203 7.69 5.36 1.64
CA TYR A 203 6.86 4.18 1.74
C TYR A 203 7.03 3.28 0.51
N GLY A 204 7.04 3.85 -0.69
CA GLY A 204 7.28 3.14 -1.95
C GLY A 204 8.61 2.40 -1.92
N LEU A 205 9.71 3.07 -1.55
CA LEU A 205 11.04 2.46 -1.46
C LEU A 205 11.12 1.34 -0.42
N SER A 206 10.49 1.54 0.74
CA SER A 206 10.44 0.50 1.79
C SER A 206 9.58 -0.69 1.34
N CYS A 207 8.48 -0.42 0.62
CA CYS A 207 7.58 -1.43 0.08
C CYS A 207 8.22 -2.22 -1.07
N LEU A 208 8.99 -1.55 -1.93
CA LEU A 208 9.83 -2.20 -2.92
C LEU A 208 10.84 -3.11 -2.21
N GLY A 209 11.56 -2.60 -1.20
CA GLY A 209 12.52 -3.41 -0.43
C GLY A 209 11.90 -4.68 0.16
N CYS A 210 10.65 -4.64 0.63
CA CYS A 210 10.03 -5.85 1.19
C CYS A 210 9.52 -6.86 0.15
N SER A 211 9.27 -6.44 -1.10
CA SER A 211 8.63 -7.26 -2.14
C SER A 211 9.42 -7.40 -3.45
N ALA A 212 10.60 -6.78 -3.55
CA ALA A 212 11.38 -6.68 -4.78
C ALA A 212 11.63 -8.03 -5.44
N ALA A 213 12.04 -9.04 -4.68
CA ALA A 213 12.36 -10.35 -5.26
C ALA A 213 11.14 -11.08 -5.82
N LEU A 214 9.96 -10.93 -5.19
CA LEU A 214 8.70 -11.46 -5.75
C LEU A 214 8.35 -10.75 -7.06
N MET A 215 8.61 -9.45 -7.14
CA MET A 215 8.30 -8.66 -8.33
C MET A 215 9.27 -8.95 -9.48
N VAL A 216 10.55 -9.17 -9.20
CA VAL A 216 11.51 -9.66 -10.20
C VAL A 216 11.09 -11.03 -10.72
N ALA A 217 10.72 -11.96 -9.84
CA ALA A 217 10.22 -13.27 -10.26
C ALA A 217 8.97 -13.15 -11.15
N MET A 218 8.06 -12.22 -10.83
CA MET A 218 6.86 -11.95 -11.62
C MET A 218 7.16 -11.39 -13.02
N VAL A 219 8.16 -10.51 -13.15
CA VAL A 219 8.61 -10.01 -14.46
C VAL A 219 9.12 -11.17 -15.31
N LEU A 220 9.87 -12.10 -14.71
CA LEU A 220 10.44 -13.25 -15.40
C LEU A 220 9.39 -14.31 -15.78
N LEU A 221 8.38 -14.51 -14.93
CA LEU A 221 7.22 -15.38 -15.20
C LEU A 221 6.33 -14.88 -16.36
N GLY A 222 6.50 -13.62 -16.77
CA GLY A 222 5.71 -12.98 -17.80
C GLY A 222 4.42 -12.38 -17.24
N MET A 223 4.20 -11.09 -17.55
CA MET A 223 2.99 -10.36 -17.17
C MET A 223 1.70 -10.91 -17.81
N SER A 224 1.82 -11.86 -18.74
CA SER A 224 0.70 -12.44 -19.48
C SER A 224 -0.17 -13.39 -18.63
N ASN A 225 0.31 -13.84 -17.47
CA ASN A 225 -0.43 -14.79 -16.64
C ASN A 225 -1.14 -14.12 -15.46
N LEU A 226 -2.41 -13.74 -15.66
CA LEU A 226 -3.29 -13.14 -14.64
C LEU A 226 -3.35 -13.98 -13.35
N TRP A 227 -3.24 -15.31 -13.46
CA TRP A 227 -3.28 -16.24 -12.32
C TRP A 227 -2.11 -15.97 -11.36
N TRP A 228 -0.90 -15.73 -11.88
CA TRP A 228 0.26 -15.38 -11.07
C TRP A 228 0.14 -13.99 -10.44
N ALA A 229 -0.45 -13.02 -11.14
CA ALA A 229 -0.73 -11.70 -10.58
C ALA A 229 -1.68 -11.82 -9.37
N VAL A 230 -2.74 -12.62 -9.45
CA VAL A 230 -3.64 -12.85 -8.30
C VAL A 230 -2.91 -13.51 -7.13
N ILE A 231 -2.18 -14.59 -7.39
CA ILE A 231 -1.43 -15.32 -6.35
C ILE A 231 -0.45 -14.38 -5.64
N LEU A 232 0.40 -13.67 -6.40
CA LEU A 232 1.42 -12.80 -5.84
C LEU A 232 0.81 -11.61 -5.09
N GLY A 233 -0.33 -11.09 -5.54
CA GLY A 233 -1.06 -10.03 -4.85
C GLY A 233 -1.52 -10.50 -3.48
N ILE A 234 -2.14 -11.68 -3.41
CA ILE A 234 -2.57 -12.30 -2.15
C ILE A 234 -1.36 -12.53 -1.24
N VAL A 235 -0.28 -13.09 -1.77
CA VAL A 235 0.97 -13.35 -1.02
C VAL A 235 1.53 -12.06 -0.43
N VAL A 236 1.59 -10.97 -1.19
CA VAL A 236 2.07 -9.67 -0.71
C VAL A 236 1.16 -9.09 0.37
N LEU A 237 -0.16 -9.17 0.20
CA LEU A 237 -1.11 -8.74 1.22
C LEU A 237 -0.94 -9.55 2.51
N ILE A 238 -0.80 -10.87 2.41
CA ILE A 238 -0.54 -11.73 3.57
C ILE A 238 0.77 -11.32 4.25
N TYR A 239 1.87 -11.14 3.51
CA TYR A 239 3.14 -10.70 4.10
C TYR A 239 3.02 -9.36 4.85
N LYS A 240 2.22 -8.45 4.30
CA LYS A 240 2.14 -7.08 4.80
C LYS A 240 1.16 -6.92 5.96
N PHE A 241 0.05 -7.66 5.95
CA PHE A 241 -0.99 -7.63 6.97
C PHE A 241 -0.83 -8.72 8.05
N ALA A 242 0.07 -9.69 7.87
CA ALA A 242 0.32 -10.69 8.90
C ALA A 242 0.81 -10.05 10.21
N PRO A 243 0.18 -10.38 11.35
CA PRO A 243 0.56 -9.83 12.65
C PRO A 243 2.02 -10.18 13.00
N PRO A 244 2.70 -9.37 13.82
CA PRO A 244 4.15 -9.41 14.09
C PRO A 244 4.71 -10.71 14.69
N LEU A 245 3.90 -11.75 14.91
CA LEU A 245 4.21 -12.82 15.87
C LEU A 245 4.49 -14.20 15.30
N ARG A 246 4.65 -14.41 13.98
CA ARG A 246 5.06 -15.75 13.49
C ARG A 246 6.07 -15.70 12.35
N MET A 247 7.35 -15.72 12.74
CA MET A 247 8.47 -16.25 11.95
C MET A 247 8.10 -17.52 11.15
N ARG A 248 7.21 -18.35 11.71
CA ARG A 248 6.69 -19.55 11.06
C ARG A 248 5.98 -19.27 9.73
N TYR A 249 5.21 -18.18 9.59
CA TYR A 249 4.55 -17.86 8.31
C TYR A 249 5.53 -17.39 7.25
N GLU A 250 6.53 -16.58 7.62
CA GLU A 250 7.58 -16.18 6.67
C GLU A 250 8.37 -17.40 6.18
N LEU A 251 8.69 -18.34 7.08
CA LEU A 251 9.37 -19.59 6.75
C LEU A 251 8.51 -20.53 5.89
N ILE A 252 7.23 -20.72 6.22
CA ILE A 252 6.33 -21.56 5.41
C ILE A 252 6.19 -20.99 4.01
N LEU A 253 5.97 -19.68 3.90
CA LEU A 253 5.77 -19.02 2.61
C LEU A 253 7.08 -18.97 1.79
N SER A 254 8.23 -18.79 2.45
CA SER A 254 9.56 -18.99 1.87
C SER A 254 9.71 -20.41 1.32
N ALA A 255 9.35 -21.42 2.10
CA ALA A 255 9.48 -22.82 1.72
C ALA A 255 8.56 -23.14 0.53
N VAL A 256 7.34 -22.60 0.50
CA VAL A 256 6.42 -22.73 -0.64
C VAL A 256 6.99 -22.08 -1.89
N LEU A 257 7.56 -20.87 -1.80
CA LEU A 257 8.20 -20.18 -2.93
C LEU A 257 9.41 -20.95 -3.46
N VAL A 258 10.25 -21.48 -2.57
CA VAL A 258 11.39 -22.34 -2.95
C VAL A 258 10.88 -23.63 -3.59
N ALA A 259 9.87 -24.29 -3.01
CA ALA A 259 9.30 -25.51 -3.56
C ALA A 259 8.68 -25.28 -4.95
N LEU A 260 7.99 -24.16 -5.15
CA LEU A 260 7.47 -23.76 -6.47
C LEU A 260 8.59 -23.48 -7.46
N GLY A 261 9.66 -22.79 -7.04
CA GLY A 261 10.84 -22.56 -7.87
C GLY A 261 11.51 -23.86 -8.30
N VAL A 262 11.70 -24.79 -7.36
CA VAL A 262 12.25 -26.12 -7.62
C VAL A 262 11.33 -26.94 -8.53
N ALA A 263 10.01 -26.89 -8.32
CA ALA A 263 9.06 -27.56 -9.21
C ALA A 263 9.15 -27.02 -10.66
N TYR A 264 9.28 -25.70 -10.81
CA TYR A 264 9.48 -25.07 -12.13
C TYR A 264 10.80 -25.48 -12.77
N LEU A 265 11.88 -25.64 -11.98
CA LEU A 265 13.17 -26.17 -12.45
C LEU A 265 13.06 -27.62 -12.92
N THR A 266 12.22 -28.44 -12.29
CA THR A 266 12.03 -29.86 -12.67
C THR A 266 11.11 -30.06 -13.87
N MET A 267 10.33 -29.04 -14.24
CA MET A 267 9.42 -29.05 -15.39
C MET A 267 10.04 -28.40 -16.65
N ALA A 268 11.21 -27.75 -16.49
CA ALA A 268 12.01 -27.13 -17.55
C ALA A 268 12.93 -28.14 -18.24
#